data_AF-A0A0F2NRE5-F1
#
_entry.id   AF-A0A0F2NRE5-F1
#
_cell.length_a   1.000
_cell.length_b   1.000
_cell.length_c   1.000
_cell.angle_alpha   90.00
_cell.angle_beta   90.00
_cell.angle_gamma   90.00
#
_symmetry.space_group_name_H-M   'P 1'
#
loop_
_entity.id
_entity.type
_entity.pdbx_description
1 polymer ?
#
loop_
_entity_poly.entity_id
_entity_poly.type
_entity_poly.pdbx_seq_one_letter_code
_entity_poly.pdbx_strand_id
1 'polypeptide(L)'
;MSTRVPTFEDIGARIKALREERDMSQEQLAQGMDISRPVVTKIEGGKKAINSLELRQIADILGVTTDVLTKPVAEEDTLVGRFRATRTDEEELFRSIEKIEFIFKEILGQVKLWRQSNV
;
A
#
# COMPACT_ATOMS: atom_id res chain seq x y z
N MET A 1 -6.29 7.43 -15.96
CA MET A 1 -5.40 6.96 -14.88
C MET A 1 -5.59 5.47 -14.75
N SER A 2 -4.51 4.69 -14.80
CA SER A 2 -4.59 3.24 -14.58
C SER A 2 -4.92 2.98 -13.11
N THR A 3 -5.74 1.96 -12.83
CA THR A 3 -6.20 1.62 -11.49
C THR A 3 -6.03 0.12 -11.25
N ARG A 4 -5.60 -0.25 -10.05
CA ARG A 4 -5.47 -1.65 -9.64
C ARG A 4 -6.53 -2.04 -8.61
N VAL A 5 -6.82 -3.34 -8.54
CA VAL A 5 -7.61 -3.94 -7.47
C VAL A 5 -6.90 -3.70 -6.12
N PRO A 6 -7.63 -3.31 -5.06
CA PRO A 6 -7.03 -3.12 -3.74
C PRO A 6 -6.55 -4.43 -3.13
N THR A 7 -5.45 -4.37 -2.39
CA THR A 7 -4.96 -5.47 -1.55
C THR A 7 -5.68 -5.47 -0.19
N PHE A 8 -5.47 -6.51 0.62
CA PHE A 8 -5.95 -6.51 2.00
C PHE A 8 -5.33 -5.39 2.85
N GLU A 9 -4.10 -4.95 2.55
CA GLU A 9 -3.47 -3.81 3.22
C GLU A 9 -4.19 -2.50 2.85
N ASP A 10 -4.55 -2.31 1.58
CA ASP A 10 -5.31 -1.11 1.16
C ASP A 10 -6.69 -1.06 1.83
N ILE A 11 -7.38 -2.21 1.89
CA ILE A 11 -8.69 -2.33 2.55
C ILE A 11 -8.55 -2.09 4.06
N GLY A 12 -7.57 -2.74 4.71
CA GLY A 12 -7.29 -2.56 6.14
C GLY A 12 -6.97 -1.12 6.51
N ALA A 13 -6.18 -0.43 5.70
CA ALA A 13 -5.85 0.98 5.89
C ALA A 13 -7.10 1.88 5.81
N ARG A 14 -8.03 1.59 4.89
CA ARG A 14 -9.30 2.33 4.78
C ARG A 14 -10.22 2.09 5.97
N ILE A 15 -10.32 0.84 6.43
CA ILE A 15 -11.08 0.49 7.63
C ILE A 15 -10.53 1.29 8.83
N LYS A 16 -9.21 1.30 9.01
CA LYS A 16 -8.56 2.07 10.06
C LYS A 16 -8.89 3.56 9.97
N ALA A 17 -8.76 4.15 8.78
CA ALA A 17 -9.03 5.57 8.57
C ALA A 17 -10.49 5.93 8.89
N LEU A 18 -11.46 5.16 8.39
CA LEU A 18 -12.88 5.38 8.64
C LEU A 18 -13.27 5.17 10.11
N ARG A 19 -12.61 4.22 10.78
CA ARG A 19 -12.77 3.99 12.23
C ARG A 19 -12.30 5.21 13.01
N GLU A 20 -11.12 5.74 12.67
CA GLU A 20 -10.53 6.91 13.33
C GLU A 20 -11.33 8.18 13.07
N GLU A 21 -11.87 8.36 11.86
CA GLU A 21 -12.79 9.46 11.51
C GLU A 21 -14.08 9.44 12.36
N ARG A 22 -14.46 8.27 12.90
CA ARG A 22 -15.63 8.08 13.77
C ARG A 22 -15.29 8.10 15.26
N ASP A 23 -14.06 8.46 15.62
CA ASP A 23 -13.56 8.42 17.00
C ASP A 23 -13.72 7.03 17.66
N MET A 24 -13.77 5.97 16.84
CA MET A 24 -13.91 4.60 17.33
C MET A 24 -12.54 4.01 17.63
N SER A 25 -12.41 3.29 18.74
CA SER A 25 -11.24 2.46 19.05
C SER A 25 -11.31 1.11 18.32
N GLN A 26 -10.14 0.44 18.18
CA GLN A 26 -10.10 -0.93 17.65
C GLN A 26 -10.93 -1.91 18.50
N GLU A 27 -11.05 -1.66 19.81
CA GLU A 27 -11.87 -2.47 20.71
C GLU A 27 -13.36 -2.33 20.38
N GLN A 28 -13.84 -1.12 20.11
CA GLN A 28 -15.24 -0.88 19.73
C GLN A 28 -15.59 -1.53 18.38
N LEU A 29 -14.68 -1.47 17.41
CA LEU A 29 -14.88 -2.19 16.15
C LEU A 29 -14.90 -3.71 16.36
N ALA A 30 -14.01 -4.22 17.23
CA ALA A 30 -13.94 -5.65 17.56
C ALA A 30 -15.24 -6.14 18.21
N GLN A 31 -15.80 -5.35 19.13
CA GLN A 31 -17.09 -5.62 19.76
C GLN A 31 -18.24 -5.65 18.76
N GLY A 32 -18.31 -4.67 17.84
CA GLY A 32 -19.35 -4.66 16.79
C GLY A 32 -19.23 -5.84 15.82
N MET A 33 -18.01 -6.37 15.65
CA MET A 33 -17.72 -7.53 14.82
C MET A 33 -17.85 -8.88 15.56
N ASP A 34 -18.03 -8.89 16.87
CA ASP A 34 -17.95 -10.09 17.73
C ASP A 34 -16.63 -10.88 17.54
N ILE A 35 -15.51 -10.15 17.53
CA ILE A 35 -14.16 -10.71 17.43
C ILE A 35 -13.24 -10.09 18.48
N SER A 36 -12.04 -10.64 18.66
CA SER A 36 -11.05 -10.04 19.54
C SER A 36 -10.32 -8.86 18.89
N ARG A 37 -9.94 -7.85 19.68
CA ARG A 37 -9.17 -6.69 19.21
C ARG A 37 -7.91 -7.04 18.41
N PRO A 38 -7.10 -8.06 18.76
CA PRO A 38 -5.96 -8.47 17.93
C PRO A 38 -6.35 -8.91 16.51
N VAL A 39 -7.57 -9.43 16.30
CA VAL A 39 -8.09 -9.76 14.97
C VAL A 39 -8.32 -8.48 14.17
N VAL A 40 -8.91 -7.45 14.78
CA VAL A 40 -9.05 -6.12 14.16
C VAL A 40 -7.68 -5.53 13.80
N THR A 41 -6.69 -5.62 14.70
CA THR A 41 -5.31 -5.17 14.38
C THR A 41 -4.73 -5.90 13.16
N LYS A 42 -4.96 -7.21 13.03
CA LYS A 42 -4.52 -7.97 11.85
C LYS A 42 -5.28 -7.59 10.59
N ILE A 43 -6.58 -7.31 10.70
CA ILE A 43 -7.43 -6.84 9.59
C ILE A 43 -6.94 -5.48 9.09
N GLU A 44 -6.80 -4.50 9.98
CA GLU A 44 -6.35 -3.15 9.64
C GLU A 44 -4.92 -3.13 9.08
N GLY A 45 -4.08 -4.08 9.50
CA GLY A 45 -2.74 -4.27 8.98
C GLY A 45 -2.64 -5.14 7.72
N GLY A 46 -3.75 -5.60 7.14
CA GLY A 46 -3.76 -6.45 5.94
C GLY A 46 -3.23 -7.87 6.14
N LYS A 47 -2.97 -8.29 7.39
CA LYS A 47 -2.40 -9.60 7.75
C LYS A 47 -3.45 -10.70 7.91
N LYS A 48 -4.73 -10.34 7.89
CA LYS A 48 -5.86 -11.28 7.87
C LYS A 48 -6.72 -10.98 6.64
N ALA A 49 -6.96 -12.01 5.83
CA ALA A 49 -7.93 -11.93 4.74
C ALA A 49 -9.34 -11.73 5.30
N ILE A 50 -10.12 -10.88 4.65
CA ILE A 50 -11.51 -10.56 5.03
C ILE A 50 -12.41 -11.20 3.98
N ASN A 51 -13.41 -11.98 4.42
CA ASN A 51 -14.42 -12.50 3.50
C ASN A 51 -15.53 -11.45 3.22
N SER A 52 -16.43 -11.75 2.29
CA SER A 52 -17.49 -10.81 1.89
C SER A 52 -18.47 -10.46 3.02
N LEU A 53 -18.75 -11.39 3.93
CA LEU A 53 -19.65 -11.17 5.06
C LEU A 53 -19.01 -10.27 6.11
N GLU A 54 -17.75 -10.53 6.47
CA GLU A 54 -16.98 -9.68 7.38
C GLU A 54 -16.81 -8.27 6.80
N LEU A 55 -16.50 -8.15 5.51
CA LEU A 55 -16.39 -6.85 4.83
C LEU A 55 -17.70 -6.07 4.90
N ARG A 56 -18.83 -6.76 4.69
CA ARG A 56 -20.15 -6.15 4.78
C ARG A 56 -20.45 -5.67 6.19
N GLN A 57 -20.19 -6.50 7.20
CA GLN A 57 -20.39 -6.15 8.60
C GLN A 57 -19.54 -4.94 9.01
N ILE A 58 -18.28 -4.88 8.59
CA ILE A 58 -17.41 -3.72 8.83
C ILE A 58 -17.99 -2.46 8.18
N ALA A 59 -18.44 -2.57 6.92
CA ALA A 59 -19.05 -1.46 6.20
C ALA A 59 -20.31 -0.95 6.92
N ASP A 60 -21.18 -1.87 7.40
CA ASP A 60 -22.39 -1.52 8.13
C ASP A 60 -22.07 -0.85 9.49
N ILE A 61 -21.11 -1.37 10.26
CA ILE A 61 -20.65 -0.75 11.53
C ILE A 61 -20.09 0.67 11.30
N LEU A 62 -19.34 0.84 10.21
CA LEU A 62 -18.79 2.13 9.82
C LEU A 62 -19.80 2.97 9.02
N GLY A 63 -21.04 2.52 8.78
CA GLY A 63 -22.03 3.30 8.05
C GLY A 63 -21.59 3.74 6.64
N VAL A 64 -20.84 2.88 5.93
CA VAL A 64 -20.42 3.08 4.54
C VAL A 64 -20.85 1.89 3.68
N THR A 65 -20.75 2.01 2.35
CA THR A 65 -20.91 0.86 1.47
C THR A 65 -19.60 0.08 1.35
N THR A 66 -19.69 -1.19 0.95
CA THR A 66 -18.51 -2.01 0.66
C THR A 66 -17.63 -1.41 -0.44
N ASP A 67 -18.21 -0.69 -1.41
CA ASP A 67 -17.47 0.00 -2.47
C ASP A 67 -16.49 1.05 -1.95
N VAL A 68 -16.80 1.70 -0.83
CA VAL A 68 -15.87 2.66 -0.20
C VAL A 68 -14.61 1.94 0.27
N LEU A 69 -14.78 0.73 0.85
CA LEU A 69 -13.67 -0.09 1.32
C LEU A 69 -12.89 -0.71 0.15
N THR A 70 -13.56 -1.08 -0.94
CA THR A 70 -12.97 -1.81 -2.09
C THR A 70 -12.67 -0.94 -3.31
N LYS A 71 -12.82 0.38 -3.22
CA LYS A 71 -12.52 1.32 -4.31
C LYS A 71 -11.15 1.02 -4.96
N PRO A 72 -11.04 1.03 -6.30
CA PRO A 72 -9.76 0.84 -6.97
C PRO A 72 -8.69 1.82 -6.47
N VAL A 73 -7.45 1.37 -6.36
CA VAL A 73 -6.32 2.22 -5.98
C VAL A 73 -5.72 2.80 -7.26
N ALA A 74 -5.51 4.12 -7.29
CA ALA A 74 -4.82 4.76 -8.40
C ALA A 74 -3.40 4.20 -8.48
N GLU A 75 -2.96 3.78 -9.66
CA GLU A 75 -1.55 3.44 -9.85
C GLU A 75 -0.76 4.75 -9.74
N GLU A 76 -0.01 4.91 -8.65
CA GLU A 76 1.11 5.84 -8.67
C GLU A 76 2.11 5.28 -9.68
N ASP A 77 2.51 6.12 -10.65
CA ASP A 77 3.51 5.79 -11.69
C ASP A 77 4.92 5.75 -11.04
N THR A 78 5.06 4.89 -10.04
CA THR A 78 6.29 4.61 -9.32
C THR A 78 6.98 3.42 -9.98
N LEU A 79 8.31 3.43 -9.97
CA LEU A 79 9.12 2.32 -10.47
C LEU A 79 8.72 1.00 -9.80
N VAL A 80 8.43 1.03 -8.49
CA VAL A 80 7.97 -0.14 -7.71
C VAL A 80 6.62 -0.66 -8.21
N GLY A 81 5.68 0.23 -8.59
CA GLY A 81 4.40 -0.14 -9.19
C GLY A 81 4.57 -0.85 -10.53
N ARG A 82 5.45 -0.33 -11.39
CA ARG A 82 5.80 -0.96 -12.68
C ARG A 82 6.39 -2.36 -12.48
N PHE A 83 7.32 -2.53 -11.54
CA PHE A 83 7.94 -3.84 -11.26
C PHE A 83 6.97 -4.91 -10.74
N ARG A 84 5.91 -4.53 -10.03
CA ARG A 84 4.89 -5.49 -9.56
C ARG A 84 3.94 -5.94 -10.67
N ALA A 85 3.72 -5.11 -11.68
CA ALA A 85 2.85 -5.41 -12.82
C ALA A 85 3.52 -6.35 -13.83
N THR A 86 4.82 -6.16 -14.10
CA THR A 86 5.62 -7.05 -14.95
C THR A 86 6.27 -8.16 -14.12
N ARG A 87 5.47 -9.15 -13.71
CA ARG A 87 5.99 -10.33 -13.00
C ARG A 87 6.76 -11.31 -13.90
N THR A 88 7.29 -10.90 -15.07
CA THR A 88 7.77 -11.88 -16.07
C THR A 88 8.87 -11.45 -17.05
N ASP A 89 9.60 -10.34 -16.83
CA ASP A 89 10.82 -10.09 -17.63
C ASP A 89 12.00 -9.70 -16.74
N GLU A 90 12.74 -10.74 -16.33
CA GLU A 90 13.95 -10.63 -15.53
C GLU A 90 15.02 -9.77 -16.25
N GLU A 91 15.05 -9.79 -17.60
CA GLU A 91 15.99 -9.00 -18.38
C GLU A 91 15.66 -7.50 -18.39
N GLU A 92 14.38 -7.14 -18.38
CA GLU A 92 13.96 -5.73 -18.27
C GLU A 92 14.28 -5.16 -16.87
N LEU A 93 14.18 -6.01 -15.84
CA LEU A 93 14.58 -5.68 -14.48
C LEU A 93 16.09 -5.42 -14.38
N PHE A 94 16.92 -6.34 -14.87
CA PHE A 94 18.37 -6.18 -14.85
C PHE A 94 18.82 -4.93 -15.62
N ARG A 95 18.27 -4.70 -16.82
CA ARG A 95 18.55 -3.48 -17.60
C ARG A 95 18.21 -2.19 -16.86
N SER A 96 17.10 -2.19 -16.13
CA SER A 96 16.68 -1.02 -15.35
C SER A 96 17.62 -0.76 -14.16
N ILE A 97 18.05 -1.82 -13.47
CA ILE A 97 19.02 -1.74 -12.37
C ILE A 97 20.37 -1.23 -12.88
N GLU A 98 20.88 -1.78 -13.98
CA GLU A 98 22.13 -1.33 -14.60
C GLU A 98 22.10 0.15 -14.98
N LYS A 99 20.96 0.62 -15.50
CA LYS A 99 20.77 2.04 -15.82
C LYS A 99 20.81 2.93 -14.58
N ILE A 100 20.24 2.50 -13.47
CA ILE A 100 20.31 3.22 -12.20
C ILE A 100 21.74 3.26 -11.68
N GLU A 101 22.46 2.12 -11.69
CA GLU A 101 23.87 2.08 -11.29
C GLU A 101 24.73 3.02 -12.12
N PHE A 102 24.50 3.07 -13.43
CA PHE A 102 25.20 3.98 -14.34
C PHE A 102 24.96 5.45 -13.96
N ILE A 103 23.70 5.85 -13.79
CA ILE A 103 23.34 7.23 -13.39
C ILE A 103 24.00 7.59 -12.06
N PHE A 104 24.00 6.65 -11.10
CA PHE A 104 24.61 6.89 -9.79
C PHE A 104 26.13 7.08 -9.87
N LYS A 105 26.83 6.27 -10.68
CA LYS A 105 28.27 6.41 -10.94
C LYS A 105 28.60 7.76 -11.58
N GLU A 106 27.79 8.20 -12.54
CA GLU A 106 27.97 9.50 -13.20
C GLU A 106 27.80 10.66 -12.21
N ILE A 107 26.76 10.63 -11.37
CA ILE A 107 26.54 11.64 -10.32
C ILE A 107 27.70 11.68 -9.33
N LEU A 108 28.16 10.52 -8.86
CA LEU A 108 29.32 10.44 -7.96
C LEU A 108 30.60 10.95 -8.62
N GLY A 109 30.78 10.69 -9.92
CA GLY A 109 31.86 11.24 -10.73
C GLY A 109 31.84 12.77 -10.74
N GLN A 110 30.68 13.37 -10.98
CA GLN A 110 30.51 14.83 -10.95
C GLN A 110 30.80 15.42 -9.56
N VAL A 111 30.30 14.79 -8.49
CA VAL A 111 30.58 15.22 -7.12
C VAL A 111 32.08 15.13 -6.79
N LYS A 112 32.76 14.10 -7.28
CA LYS A 112 34.21 13.93 -7.10
C LYS A 112 35.00 15.01 -7.84
N LEU A 113 34.63 15.31 -9.09
CA LEU A 113 35.24 16.37 -9.90
C LEU A 113 35.04 17.75 -9.28
N TRP A 114 33.85 18.01 -8.75
CA TRP A 114 33.56 19.26 -8.03
C TRP A 114 34.42 19.41 -6.77
N ARG A 115 34.58 18.36 -5.97
CA ARG A 115 35.47 18.38 -4.79
C ARG A 115 36.94 18.59 -5.14
N GLN A 116 37.40 18.10 -6.29
CA GLN A 116 38.78 18.27 -6.73
C GLN A 116 39.06 19.65 -7.35
N SER A 117 38.03 20.32 -7.86
CA SER A 117 38.14 21.65 -8.48
C SER A 117 37.97 22.80 -7.48
N ASN A 118 37.41 22.52 -6.29
CA ASN A 118 37.12 23.51 -5.23
C ASN A 118 37.95 23.27 -3.95
N VAL A 119 39.13 22.65 -4.07
CA VAL A 119 40.15 22.53 -3.02
C VAL A 119 41.45 23.16 -3.50
#